data_AF-A0A9E0NZ14-F1
#
_entry.id   AF-A0A9E0NZ14-F1
#
_cell.length_a   1.000
_cell.length_b   1.000
_cell.length_c   1.000
_cell.angle_alpha   90.00
_cell.angle_beta   90.00
_cell.angle_gamma   90.00
#
_symmetry.space_group_name_H-M   'P 1'
#
loop_
_entity.id
_entity.type
_entity.pdbx_description
1 polymer ?
#
loop_
_entity_poly.entity_id
_entity_poly.type
_entity_poly.pdbx_seq_one_letter_code
_entity_poly.pdbx_strand_id
1 'polypeptide(L)'
;ESGVSTQLLQAQVLLFGNLPTNAETVHWSLSPEDAQIARLQVKEDGSCEVSGHNDNDEAKTILVNASTESGLQGTAAIRILPRYLEAPAFTNLPRIEWKEKGILTVQYELDLAGRADESLITWYRCTDAKGSNAIPVAVSRLNKPEQTYRLSPGDVGYYLMASVAPKHLRCHAGQTESVVCAQVIRTTDVSGRDFMTDFRNFPTNYQPKIIPGFWTVDGFKPADTAAFDWQPDPAGSWMYGSGVDGASGSWGLLQAAKGARLLYTPVPDKCAGMVVSLQIDPCKTAGQGFGSATGQYLDLYIQFDTRTLTGYGLRIVRTTKYDKAVEFILMKFVNGVATPLAEPVASSCYRSTCSIRLAMEGNKLTAHAESNARTTDVTDHRILPIVDVSAVVEPLSFAGMGIQHTGSVGASASLLKEMKVEWK
;
A
#
# COMPACT_ATOMS: atom_id res chain seq x y z
N GLU A 1 25.04 -10.07 2.31
CA GLU A 1 24.91 -10.94 1.13
C GLU A 1 26.03 -11.98 1.13
N SER A 2 25.73 -13.23 0.75
CA SER A 2 26.79 -14.24 0.57
C SER A 2 27.84 -13.76 -0.43
N GLY A 3 29.12 -13.97 -0.10
CA GLY A 3 30.24 -13.60 -0.94
C GLY A 3 30.59 -12.10 -0.98
N VAL A 4 29.84 -11.24 -0.27
CA VAL A 4 30.10 -9.78 -0.22
C VAL A 4 30.30 -9.30 1.21
N SER A 5 29.45 -9.72 2.14
CA SER A 5 29.50 -9.27 3.54
C SER A 5 29.97 -10.40 4.46
N THR A 6 30.76 -10.04 5.46
CA THR A 6 31.09 -10.91 6.59
C THR A 6 30.40 -10.41 7.87
N GLN A 7 30.26 -11.31 8.84
CA GLN A 7 29.78 -10.97 10.18
C GLN A 7 30.88 -11.33 11.18
N LEU A 8 31.24 -10.38 12.05
CA LEU A 8 32.15 -10.65 13.15
C LEU A 8 31.36 -11.10 14.38
N LEU A 9 31.78 -12.22 14.97
CA LEU A 9 31.28 -12.75 16.23
C LEU A 9 32.34 -12.61 17.32
N GLN A 10 31.89 -12.25 18.50
CA GLN A 10 32.69 -12.22 19.72
C GLN A 10 32.02 -13.10 20.76
N ALA A 11 32.83 -13.88 21.47
CA ALA A 11 32.40 -14.68 22.60
C ALA A 11 33.13 -14.19 23.85
N GLN A 12 32.42 -14.18 24.97
CA GLN A 12 32.99 -13.84 26.27
C GLN A 12 32.78 -15.00 27.23
N VAL A 13 33.86 -15.50 27.81
CA VAL A 13 33.80 -16.54 28.84
C VAL A 13 33.60 -15.86 30.19
N LEU A 14 32.59 -16.29 30.94
CA LEU A 14 32.25 -15.74 32.24
C LEU A 14 32.47 -16.78 33.34
N LEU A 15 33.16 -16.38 34.40
CA LEU A 15 33.22 -17.13 35.65
C LEU A 15 31.91 -16.98 36.42
N PHE A 16 31.74 -17.82 37.45
CA PHE A 16 30.65 -17.68 38.41
C PHE A 16 30.56 -16.24 38.95
N GLY A 17 29.37 -15.63 38.88
CA GLY A 17 29.18 -14.21 39.19
C GLY A 17 29.31 -13.26 38.00
N ASN A 18 29.29 -13.76 36.76
CA ASN A 18 29.36 -12.97 35.51
C ASN A 18 30.65 -12.16 35.35
N LEU A 19 31.77 -12.67 35.86
CA LEU A 19 33.07 -12.02 35.74
C LEU A 19 33.78 -12.50 34.46
N PRO A 20 34.13 -11.61 33.51
CA PRO A 20 34.86 -11.98 32.30
C PRO A 20 36.23 -12.59 32.60
N THR A 21 36.63 -13.60 31.83
CA THR A 21 37.96 -14.20 31.90
C THR A 21 38.50 -14.51 30.51
N ASN A 22 39.83 -14.44 30.37
CA ASN A 22 40.57 -14.86 29.17
C ASN A 22 41.38 -16.15 29.44
N ALA A 23 41.08 -16.85 30.53
CA ALA A 23 41.80 -18.06 30.94
C ALA A 23 41.53 -19.27 30.05
N GLU A 24 40.48 -19.24 29.22
CA GLU A 24 40.09 -20.32 28.33
C GLU A 24 40.06 -19.87 26.88
N THR A 25 40.51 -20.74 25.98
CA THR A 25 40.44 -20.50 24.53
C THR A 25 39.06 -20.89 24.02
N VAL A 26 38.48 -20.02 23.19
CA VAL A 26 37.21 -20.30 22.51
C VAL A 26 37.47 -20.95 21.16
N HIS A 27 36.86 -22.11 20.94
CA HIS A 27 36.86 -22.81 19.67
C HIS A 27 35.54 -22.59 18.95
N TRP A 28 35.62 -22.22 17.68
CA TRP A 28 34.46 -21.94 16.84
C TRP A 28 34.19 -23.11 15.90
N SER A 29 32.92 -23.51 15.75
CA SER A 29 32.53 -24.62 14.89
C SER A 29 31.19 -24.40 14.22
N LEU A 30 31.01 -25.12 13.10
CA LEU A 30 29.77 -25.27 12.36
C LEU A 30 29.41 -26.75 12.31
N SER A 31 28.14 -27.06 12.10
CA SER A 31 27.74 -28.39 11.69
C SER A 31 28.33 -28.72 10.29
N PRO A 32 28.50 -30.01 9.93
CA PRO A 32 28.95 -30.38 8.60
C PRO A 32 28.05 -29.86 7.47
N GLU A 33 26.75 -29.69 7.75
CA GLU A 33 25.79 -29.12 6.79
C GLU A 33 25.99 -27.61 6.63
N ASP A 34 26.12 -26.87 7.74
CA ASP A 34 26.33 -25.41 7.72
C ASP A 34 27.67 -25.03 7.09
N ALA A 35 28.69 -25.87 7.25
CA ALA A 35 30.00 -25.69 6.63
C ALA A 35 29.96 -25.75 5.09
N GLN A 36 28.89 -26.27 4.48
CA GLN A 36 28.69 -26.26 3.02
C GLN A 36 28.27 -24.90 2.47
N ILE A 37 27.84 -23.96 3.33
CA ILE A 37 27.32 -22.65 2.93
C ILE A 37 27.93 -21.49 3.70
N ALA A 38 28.79 -21.76 4.68
CA ALA A 38 29.51 -20.75 5.44
C ALA A 38 30.93 -21.19 5.78
N ARG A 39 31.82 -20.22 5.97
CA ARG A 39 33.20 -20.43 6.42
C ARG A 39 33.49 -19.57 7.63
N LEU A 40 34.22 -20.14 8.57
CA LEU A 40 34.71 -19.48 9.76
C LEU A 40 36.18 -19.11 9.58
N GLN A 41 36.54 -17.89 9.97
CA GLN A 41 37.91 -17.44 10.07
C GLN A 41 38.13 -16.86 11.48
N VAL A 42 38.84 -17.60 12.31
CA VAL A 42 39.19 -17.15 13.66
C VAL A 42 40.34 -16.16 13.58
N LYS A 43 40.20 -15.01 14.25
CA LYS A 43 41.19 -13.93 14.31
C LYS A 43 42.12 -14.11 15.51
N GLU A 44 43.24 -13.39 15.51
CA GLU A 44 44.24 -13.45 16.60
C GLU A 44 43.67 -13.04 17.97
N ASP A 45 42.64 -12.18 17.99
CA ASP A 45 41.96 -11.73 19.21
C ASP A 45 40.89 -12.73 19.72
N GLY A 46 40.75 -13.90 19.09
CA GLY A 46 39.78 -14.93 19.45
C GLY A 46 38.36 -14.69 18.90
N SER A 47 38.11 -13.56 18.23
CA SER A 47 36.86 -13.33 17.49
C SER A 47 36.79 -14.22 16.24
N CYS A 48 35.57 -14.45 15.75
CA CYS A 48 35.34 -15.28 14.57
C CYS A 48 34.60 -14.51 13.49
N GLU A 49 35.22 -14.40 12.32
CA GLU A 49 34.58 -13.85 11.14
C GLU A 49 33.87 -14.96 10.37
N VAL A 50 32.60 -14.73 10.09
CA VAL A 50 31.72 -15.65 9.38
C VAL A 50 31.44 -15.09 8.00
N SER A 51 31.75 -15.88 6.97
CA SER A 51 31.47 -15.54 5.57
C SER A 51 30.51 -16.57 4.95
N GLY A 52 29.48 -16.09 4.26
CA GLY A 52 28.50 -16.94 3.58
C GLY A 52 28.86 -17.21 2.12
N HIS A 53 28.52 -18.39 1.61
CA HIS A 53 28.59 -18.78 0.21
C HIS A 53 27.35 -19.61 -0.18
N ASN A 54 26.17 -19.03 0.02
CA ASN A 54 24.91 -19.66 -0.31
C ASN A 54 24.54 -19.40 -1.79
N ASP A 55 24.76 -20.41 -2.64
CA ASP A 55 24.38 -20.38 -4.05
C ASP A 55 22.96 -20.92 -4.31
N ASN A 56 22.21 -21.27 -3.26
CA ASN A 56 20.78 -21.64 -3.37
C ASN A 56 19.90 -20.38 -3.46
N ASP A 57 18.61 -20.60 -3.75
CA ASP A 57 17.63 -19.52 -3.89
C ASP A 57 16.99 -19.10 -2.55
N GLU A 58 17.17 -19.89 -1.48
CA GLU A 58 16.61 -19.60 -0.17
C GLU A 58 17.67 -19.18 0.84
N ALA A 59 17.31 -18.25 1.74
CA ALA A 59 18.14 -17.92 2.89
C ALA A 59 18.15 -19.08 3.87
N LYS A 60 19.33 -19.43 4.39
CA LYS A 60 19.49 -20.47 5.40
C LYS A 60 19.99 -19.86 6.71
N THR A 61 19.45 -20.33 7.83
CA THR A 61 19.96 -19.98 9.16
C THR A 61 20.94 -21.06 9.60
N ILE A 62 22.16 -20.66 9.89
CA ILE A 62 23.20 -21.55 10.43
C ILE A 62 23.40 -21.28 11.91
N LEU A 63 23.94 -22.27 12.63
CA LEU A 63 24.32 -22.13 14.02
C LEU A 63 25.85 -22.13 14.14
N VAL A 64 26.41 -21.00 14.61
CA VAL A 64 27.84 -20.90 14.91
C VAL A 64 28.03 -21.16 16.40
N ASN A 65 28.76 -22.24 16.72
CA ASN A 65 28.99 -22.65 18.10
C ASN A 65 30.38 -22.18 18.57
N ALA A 66 30.41 -21.59 19.75
CA ALA A 66 31.61 -21.27 20.50
C ALA A 66 31.70 -22.25 21.69
N SER A 67 32.83 -22.92 21.87
CA SER A 67 33.05 -23.87 22.96
C SER A 67 34.43 -23.77 23.57
N THR A 68 34.58 -24.07 24.86
CA THR A 68 35.87 -24.16 25.54
C THR A 68 36.21 -25.60 25.95
N GLU A 69 37.47 -25.87 26.29
CA GLU A 69 37.91 -27.20 26.77
C GLU A 69 37.22 -27.63 28.08
N SER A 70 36.81 -26.67 28.93
CA SER A 70 36.08 -26.96 30.17
C SER A 70 34.60 -27.34 29.94
N GLY A 71 34.11 -27.22 28.70
CA GLY A 71 32.76 -27.60 28.31
C GLY A 71 31.74 -26.45 28.29
N LEU A 72 32.17 -25.19 28.44
CA LEU A 72 31.28 -24.04 28.24
C LEU A 72 30.91 -23.92 26.76
N GLN A 73 29.65 -23.59 26.48
CA GLN A 73 29.12 -23.47 25.12
C GLN A 73 28.23 -22.25 24.96
N GLY A 74 28.31 -21.61 23.80
CA GLY A 74 27.39 -20.57 23.34
C GLY A 74 27.14 -20.70 21.85
N THR A 75 25.97 -20.24 21.39
CA THR A 75 25.58 -20.36 19.98
C THR A 75 25.01 -19.05 19.47
N ALA A 76 25.42 -18.67 18.26
CA ALA A 76 24.83 -17.55 17.52
C ALA A 76 24.12 -18.08 16.26
N ALA A 77 22.87 -17.69 16.08
CA ALA A 77 22.14 -17.96 14.85
C ALA A 77 22.44 -16.87 13.81
N ILE A 78 22.98 -17.25 12.66
CA ILE A 78 23.29 -16.33 11.57
C ILE A 78 22.44 -16.68 10.36
N ARG A 79 21.76 -15.68 9.79
CA ARG A 79 21.00 -15.83 8.55
C ARG A 79 21.88 -15.53 7.34
N ILE A 80 22.16 -16.54 6.52
CA ILE A 80 22.94 -16.45 5.29
C ILE A 80 22.00 -16.30 4.08
N LEU A 81 21.98 -15.11 3.50
CA LEU A 81 21.21 -14.81 2.29
C LEU A 81 21.88 -15.40 1.03
N PRO A 82 21.12 -15.76 -0.01
CA PRO A 82 21.66 -16.10 -1.32
C PRO A 82 22.64 -15.05 -1.85
N ARG A 83 23.60 -15.50 -2.66
CA ARG A 83 24.41 -14.61 -3.49
C ARG A 83 23.56 -13.98 -4.59
N TYR A 84 23.74 -12.68 -4.82
CA TYR A 84 23.10 -12.00 -5.95
C TYR A 84 23.76 -12.40 -7.27
N LEU A 85 22.93 -12.43 -8.31
CA LEU A 85 23.32 -12.67 -9.69
C LEU A 85 23.03 -11.41 -10.50
N GLU A 86 23.60 -11.38 -11.70
CA GLU A 86 23.22 -10.40 -12.72
C GLU A 86 21.73 -10.51 -13.04
N ALA A 87 21.14 -9.39 -13.45
CA ALA A 87 19.76 -9.38 -13.88
C ALA A 87 19.59 -10.25 -15.14
N PRO A 88 18.46 -10.97 -15.27
CA PRO A 88 18.24 -11.82 -16.44
C PRO A 88 18.13 -10.97 -17.70
N ALA A 89 18.78 -11.41 -18.78
CA ALA A 89 18.74 -10.72 -20.06
C ALA A 89 17.42 -10.98 -20.79
N PHE A 90 16.96 -10.01 -21.59
CA PHE A 90 15.85 -10.22 -22.51
C PHE A 90 16.27 -11.16 -23.64
N THR A 91 15.56 -12.28 -23.79
CA THR A 91 15.61 -13.10 -24.99
C THR A 91 14.63 -12.61 -26.04
N ASN A 92 13.52 -11.98 -25.60
CA ASN A 92 12.60 -11.22 -26.44
C ASN A 92 12.23 -9.91 -25.75
N LEU A 93 12.37 -8.79 -26.48
CA LEU A 93 12.05 -7.46 -25.98
C LEU A 93 10.53 -7.28 -25.74
N PRO A 94 10.14 -6.37 -24.83
CA PRO A 94 8.74 -6.08 -24.54
C PRO A 94 7.94 -5.64 -25.76
N ARG A 95 6.75 -6.22 -25.92
CA ARG A 95 5.71 -5.80 -26.88
C ARG A 95 4.34 -5.77 -26.22
N ILE A 96 3.52 -4.78 -26.57
CA ILE A 96 2.14 -4.70 -26.07
C ILE A 96 1.19 -5.33 -27.10
N GLU A 97 0.33 -6.21 -26.62
CA GLU A 97 -0.68 -6.89 -27.42
C GLU A 97 -2.07 -6.80 -26.76
N TRP A 98 -3.11 -6.90 -27.58
CA TRP A 98 -4.47 -7.06 -27.09
C TRP A 98 -4.67 -8.52 -26.68
N LYS A 99 -4.97 -8.76 -25.40
CA LYS A 99 -5.39 -10.08 -24.94
C LYS A 99 -6.85 -10.34 -25.31
N GLU A 100 -7.69 -9.35 -25.02
CA GLU A 100 -9.10 -9.28 -25.39
C GLU A 100 -9.55 -7.82 -25.37
N LYS A 101 -10.79 -7.55 -25.78
CA LYS A 101 -11.33 -6.19 -25.76
C LYS A 101 -11.24 -5.59 -24.34
N GLY A 102 -10.63 -4.42 -24.21
CA GLY A 102 -10.45 -3.75 -22.92
C GLY A 102 -9.29 -4.27 -22.07
N ILE A 103 -8.51 -5.26 -22.54
CA ILE A 103 -7.38 -5.82 -21.80
C ILE A 103 -6.13 -5.91 -22.68
N LEU A 104 -5.10 -5.19 -22.26
CA LEU A 104 -3.76 -5.25 -22.85
C LEU A 104 -2.85 -6.17 -22.04
N THR A 105 -1.86 -6.74 -22.71
CA THR A 105 -0.77 -7.46 -22.07
C THR A 105 0.58 -7.00 -22.62
N VAL A 106 1.59 -6.92 -21.77
CA VAL A 106 2.99 -6.77 -22.20
C VAL A 106 3.63 -8.15 -22.22
N GLN A 107 4.08 -8.56 -23.41
CA GLN A 107 4.76 -9.84 -23.66
C GLN A 107 6.26 -9.59 -23.77
N TYR A 108 7.06 -10.40 -23.09
CA TYR A 108 8.53 -10.40 -23.16
C TYR A 108 9.03 -11.77 -22.71
N GLU A 109 10.30 -12.07 -22.96
CA GLU A 109 10.94 -13.29 -22.45
C GLU A 109 12.32 -12.97 -21.88
N LEU A 110 12.67 -13.70 -20.82
CA LEU A 110 13.89 -13.52 -20.05
C LEU A 110 14.63 -14.84 -19.93
N ASP A 111 15.97 -14.78 -19.96
CA ASP A 111 16.80 -15.91 -19.54
C ASP A 111 16.84 -16.01 -18.00
N LEU A 112 15.82 -16.68 -17.45
CA LEU A 112 15.65 -16.83 -16.00
C LEU A 112 16.45 -18.00 -15.41
N ALA A 113 17.07 -18.83 -16.25
CA ALA A 113 17.73 -20.08 -15.84
C ALA A 113 16.87 -20.92 -14.87
N GLY A 114 15.56 -21.03 -15.15
CA GLY A 114 14.60 -21.81 -14.35
C GLY A 114 13.96 -21.09 -13.16
N ARG A 115 14.34 -19.83 -12.87
CA ARG A 115 13.73 -19.04 -11.78
C ARG A 115 12.40 -18.42 -12.18
N ALA A 116 11.62 -18.04 -11.17
CA ALA A 116 10.39 -17.28 -11.38
C ALA A 116 10.70 -15.84 -11.83
N ASP A 117 9.87 -15.32 -12.72
CA ASP A 117 9.90 -13.92 -13.13
C ASP A 117 9.32 -13.03 -12.02
N GLU A 118 10.13 -12.07 -11.55
CA GLU A 118 9.74 -11.05 -10.57
C GLU A 118 9.93 -9.64 -11.12
N SER A 119 9.91 -9.48 -12.45
CA SER A 119 10.10 -8.22 -13.16
C SER A 119 9.19 -7.09 -12.64
N LEU A 120 9.78 -5.90 -12.59
CA LEU A 120 9.06 -4.68 -12.21
C LEU A 120 8.48 -4.08 -13.48
N ILE A 121 7.15 -4.14 -13.60
CA ILE A 121 6.39 -3.60 -14.72
C ILE A 121 5.67 -2.35 -14.23
N THR A 122 5.78 -1.27 -14.99
CA THR A 122 4.94 -0.08 -14.80
C THR A 122 4.20 0.23 -16.08
N TRP A 123 2.89 0.39 -15.97
CA TRP A 123 2.03 0.92 -17.02
C TRP A 123 1.86 2.42 -16.87
N TYR A 124 1.90 3.14 -17.98
CA TYR A 124 1.77 4.58 -18.03
C TYR A 124 0.75 4.99 -19.07
N ARG A 125 0.12 6.14 -18.83
CA ARG A 125 -0.54 6.92 -19.87
C ARG A 125 0.41 7.99 -20.38
N CYS A 126 0.49 8.10 -21.70
CA CYS A 126 1.36 9.02 -22.42
C CYS A 126 0.52 9.90 -23.35
N THR A 127 0.99 11.12 -23.59
CA THR A 127 0.29 12.09 -24.44
C THR A 127 0.52 11.87 -25.94
N ASP A 128 1.50 11.05 -26.31
CA ASP A 128 1.83 10.76 -27.70
C ASP A 128 2.38 9.32 -27.88
N ALA A 129 2.51 8.90 -29.13
CA ALA A 129 3.04 7.59 -29.52
C ALA A 129 4.54 7.41 -29.23
N LYS A 130 5.25 8.47 -28.79
CA LYS A 130 6.66 8.40 -28.40
C LYS A 130 6.84 8.17 -26.90
N GLY A 131 5.75 8.14 -26.14
CA GLY A 131 5.78 7.94 -24.69
C GLY A 131 5.99 9.22 -23.88
N SER A 132 5.81 10.41 -24.47
CA SER A 132 6.01 11.67 -23.76
C SER A 132 5.01 11.87 -22.62
N ASN A 133 5.42 12.60 -21.58
CA ASN A 133 4.62 12.93 -20.40
C ASN A 133 3.99 11.71 -19.70
N ALA A 134 4.75 10.61 -19.63
CA ALA A 134 4.31 9.36 -19.01
C ALA A 134 3.91 9.56 -17.53
N ILE A 135 2.67 9.20 -17.19
CA ILE A 135 2.18 9.17 -15.81
C ILE A 135 1.83 7.72 -15.46
N PRO A 136 2.39 7.16 -14.37
CA PRO A 136 2.14 5.77 -14.00
C PRO A 136 0.67 5.58 -13.60
N VAL A 137 0.09 4.46 -14.02
CA VAL A 137 -1.30 4.08 -13.75
C VAL A 137 -1.45 2.67 -13.18
N ALA A 138 -0.44 1.80 -13.33
CA ALA A 138 -0.34 0.54 -12.61
C ALA A 138 1.12 0.11 -12.43
N VAL A 139 1.45 -0.56 -11.33
CA VAL A 139 2.80 -1.04 -11.00
C VAL A 139 2.80 -2.48 -10.48
N SER A 140 3.88 -3.22 -10.73
CA SER A 140 4.15 -4.50 -10.06
C SER A 140 4.23 -4.33 -8.54
N ARG A 141 3.69 -5.29 -7.79
CA ARG A 141 3.86 -5.40 -6.33
C ARG A 141 4.06 -6.86 -5.94
N LEU A 142 4.62 -7.08 -4.75
CA LEU A 142 4.74 -8.39 -4.13
C LEU A 142 5.49 -9.41 -5.02
N ASN A 143 6.52 -8.96 -5.72
CA ASN A 143 7.28 -9.76 -6.69
C ASN A 143 6.42 -10.40 -7.78
N LYS A 144 5.24 -9.84 -8.08
CA LYS A 144 4.37 -10.28 -9.16
C LYS A 144 4.40 -9.25 -10.30
N PRO A 145 4.91 -9.62 -11.49
CA PRO A 145 4.89 -8.77 -12.67
C PRO A 145 3.46 -8.35 -13.05
N GLU A 146 3.23 -7.05 -13.21
CA GLU A 146 1.94 -6.51 -13.66
C GLU A 146 1.80 -6.63 -15.20
N GLN A 147 1.80 -7.85 -15.73
CA GLN A 147 1.83 -8.11 -17.18
C GLN A 147 0.54 -7.76 -17.93
N THR A 148 -0.58 -7.61 -17.21
CA THR A 148 -1.90 -7.36 -17.79
C THR A 148 -2.42 -6.01 -17.30
N TYR A 149 -2.99 -5.23 -18.20
CA TYR A 149 -3.63 -3.95 -17.89
C TYR A 149 -5.07 -3.92 -18.40
N ARG A 150 -6.02 -3.68 -17.50
CA ARG A 150 -7.43 -3.49 -17.84
C ARG A 150 -7.68 -2.01 -18.10
N LEU A 151 -8.16 -1.70 -19.31
CA LEU A 151 -8.51 -0.33 -19.68
C LEU A 151 -9.72 0.16 -18.88
N SER A 152 -9.70 1.45 -18.58
CA SER A 152 -10.74 2.22 -17.92
C SER A 152 -11.15 3.40 -18.80
N PRO A 153 -12.30 4.06 -18.52
CA PRO A 153 -12.68 5.28 -19.24
C PRO A 153 -11.63 6.39 -19.18
N GLY A 154 -10.76 6.38 -18.15
CA GLY A 154 -9.65 7.33 -18.00
C GLY A 154 -8.50 7.13 -19.00
N ASP A 155 -8.47 6.01 -19.71
CA ASP A 155 -7.44 5.71 -20.72
C ASP A 155 -7.74 6.30 -22.09
N VAL A 156 -9.01 6.63 -22.36
CA VAL A 156 -9.45 7.17 -23.64
C VAL A 156 -8.71 8.48 -23.95
N GLY A 157 -8.13 8.56 -25.15
CA GLY A 157 -7.35 9.71 -25.60
C GLY A 157 -5.86 9.65 -25.23
N TYR A 158 -5.42 8.62 -24.51
CA TYR A 158 -4.00 8.40 -24.18
C TYR A 158 -3.39 7.24 -24.97
N TYR A 159 -2.07 7.27 -25.09
CA TYR A 159 -1.26 6.12 -25.49
C TYR A 159 -0.83 5.35 -24.25
N LEU A 160 -0.90 4.02 -24.27
CA LEU A 160 -0.42 3.19 -23.16
C LEU A 160 1.04 2.82 -23.40
N MET A 161 1.85 2.92 -22.35
CA MET A 161 3.24 2.49 -22.35
C MET A 161 3.46 1.48 -21.22
N ALA A 162 4.21 0.42 -21.50
CA ALA A 162 4.68 -0.53 -20.50
C ALA A 162 6.20 -0.45 -20.43
N SER A 163 6.74 -0.35 -19.22
CA SER A 163 8.18 -0.47 -18.96
C SER A 163 8.44 -1.71 -18.13
N VAL A 164 9.42 -2.51 -18.52
CA VAL A 164 9.78 -3.78 -17.88
C VAL A 164 11.23 -3.71 -17.44
N ALA A 165 11.46 -3.78 -16.12
CA ALA A 165 12.78 -3.97 -15.54
C ALA A 165 12.94 -5.46 -15.15
N PRO A 166 13.82 -6.21 -15.82
CA PRO A 166 13.93 -7.66 -15.64
C PRO A 166 14.45 -7.99 -14.24
N LYS A 167 13.81 -8.93 -13.55
CA LYS A 167 14.17 -9.32 -12.20
C LYS A 167 13.76 -10.76 -11.87
N HIS A 168 14.51 -11.39 -10.98
CA HIS A 168 14.13 -12.59 -10.23
C HIS A 168 14.58 -12.45 -8.77
N LEU A 169 14.33 -13.46 -7.94
CA LEU A 169 14.56 -13.41 -6.48
C LEU A 169 16.02 -13.11 -6.04
N ARG A 170 17.02 -13.41 -6.90
CA ARG A 170 18.46 -13.22 -6.63
C ARG A 170 19.11 -12.04 -7.34
N CYS A 171 18.36 -11.09 -7.87
CA CYS A 171 18.98 -9.93 -8.51
C CYS A 171 18.27 -8.64 -8.15
N HIS A 172 19.01 -7.54 -8.27
CA HIS A 172 18.39 -6.25 -8.43
C HIS A 172 17.74 -6.15 -9.81
N ALA A 173 16.78 -5.24 -9.96
CA ALA A 173 16.16 -5.01 -11.25
C ALA A 173 17.20 -4.54 -12.27
N GLY A 174 17.20 -5.15 -13.46
CA GLY A 174 18.12 -4.83 -14.54
C GLY A 174 17.71 -3.58 -15.33
N GLN A 175 18.37 -3.39 -16.47
CA GLN A 175 18.08 -2.30 -17.40
C GLN A 175 16.61 -2.38 -17.87
N THR A 176 15.91 -1.26 -17.77
CA THR A 176 14.50 -1.16 -18.15
C THR A 176 14.35 -1.01 -19.66
N GLU A 177 13.43 -1.78 -20.24
CA GLU A 177 12.99 -1.64 -21.63
C GLU A 177 11.53 -1.18 -21.67
N SER A 178 11.20 -0.26 -22.57
CA SER A 178 9.87 0.35 -22.66
C SER A 178 9.28 0.20 -24.06
N VAL A 179 7.96 -0.01 -24.11
CA VAL A 179 7.19 -0.10 -25.35
C VAL A 179 5.92 0.72 -25.22
N VAL A 180 5.57 1.46 -26.27
CA VAL A 180 4.37 2.30 -26.35
C VAL A 180 3.42 1.72 -27.40
N CYS A 181 2.13 1.70 -27.12
CA CYS A 181 1.11 1.39 -28.11
C CYS A 181 1.23 2.34 -29.31
N ALA A 182 1.14 1.82 -30.53
CA ALA A 182 1.16 2.66 -31.73
C ALA A 182 -0.11 3.51 -31.90
N GLN A 183 -1.21 3.10 -31.26
CA GLN A 183 -2.52 3.75 -31.39
C GLN A 183 -2.98 4.29 -30.03
N VAL A 184 -3.66 5.44 -30.09
CA VAL A 184 -4.38 6.03 -28.96
C VAL A 184 -5.58 5.14 -28.60
N ILE A 185 -5.85 5.01 -27.30
CA ILE A 185 -7.03 4.28 -26.82
C ILE A 185 -8.30 5.06 -27.16
N ARG A 186 -9.26 4.35 -27.76
CA ARG A 186 -10.55 4.91 -28.18
C ARG A 186 -11.65 4.49 -27.22
N THR A 187 -12.76 5.22 -27.27
CA THR A 187 -13.98 4.87 -26.52
C THR A 187 -14.49 3.46 -26.84
N THR A 188 -14.27 2.98 -28.08
CA THR A 188 -14.66 1.64 -28.52
C THR A 188 -13.86 0.53 -27.85
N ASP A 189 -12.70 0.84 -27.29
CA ASP A 189 -11.74 -0.15 -26.78
C ASP A 189 -11.97 -0.48 -25.31
N VAL A 190 -12.66 0.41 -24.59
CA VAL A 190 -12.96 0.28 -23.16
C VAL A 190 -14.32 -0.42 -22.97
N SER A 191 -14.41 -1.28 -21.96
CA SER A 191 -15.66 -1.93 -21.55
C SER A 191 -16.18 -1.31 -20.26
N GLY A 192 -17.44 -0.85 -20.25
CA GLY A 192 -18.11 -0.34 -19.05
C GLY A 192 -17.80 1.12 -18.72
N ARG A 193 -18.52 1.64 -17.72
CA ARG A 193 -18.34 3.01 -17.19
C ARG A 193 -17.83 3.02 -15.76
N ASP A 194 -17.94 1.90 -15.06
CA ASP A 194 -17.57 1.78 -13.66
C ASP A 194 -16.05 1.75 -13.48
N PHE A 195 -15.61 2.16 -12.30
CA PHE A 195 -14.22 2.11 -11.90
C PHE A 195 -14.09 1.17 -10.69
N MET A 196 -13.08 0.32 -10.71
CA MET A 196 -12.77 -0.58 -9.59
C MET A 196 -11.26 -0.70 -9.41
N THR A 197 -10.82 -0.69 -8.17
CA THR A 197 -9.42 -0.94 -7.79
C THR A 197 -9.35 -1.72 -6.49
N ASP A 198 -8.48 -2.72 -6.44
CA ASP A 198 -8.06 -3.41 -5.20
C ASP A 198 -6.81 -2.75 -4.58
N PHE A 199 -6.40 -1.62 -5.16
CA PHE A 199 -5.18 -0.87 -4.91
C PHE A 199 -3.86 -1.66 -5.01
N ARG A 200 -3.88 -2.94 -5.38
CA ARG A 200 -2.68 -3.79 -5.43
C ARG A 200 -1.64 -3.21 -6.36
N ASN A 201 -2.05 -2.78 -7.54
CA ASN A 201 -1.16 -2.21 -8.54
C ASN A 201 -1.16 -0.67 -8.52
N PHE A 202 -1.72 -0.03 -7.48
CA PHE A 202 -1.84 1.43 -7.45
C PHE A 202 -0.46 2.12 -7.35
N PRO A 203 -0.15 3.07 -8.25
CA PRO A 203 1.05 3.91 -8.15
C PRO A 203 0.95 4.88 -6.98
N THR A 204 1.93 4.83 -6.07
CA THR A 204 1.98 5.71 -4.88
C THR A 204 2.86 6.94 -5.09
N ASN A 205 3.32 7.18 -6.32
CA ASN A 205 4.14 8.33 -6.65
C ASN A 205 3.33 9.63 -6.51
N TYR A 206 4.01 10.68 -6.05
CA TYR A 206 3.43 12.01 -6.00
C TYR A 206 2.93 12.46 -7.38
N GLN A 207 1.63 12.74 -7.47
CA GLN A 207 0.99 13.28 -8.66
C GLN A 207 0.00 14.35 -8.22
N PRO A 208 0.42 15.61 -8.06
CA PRO A 208 -0.44 16.68 -7.57
C PRO A 208 -1.35 17.27 -8.65
N LYS A 209 -1.14 16.91 -9.92
CA LYS A 209 -1.89 17.51 -11.02
C LYS A 209 -3.29 16.92 -11.07
N ILE A 210 -4.28 17.80 -11.09
CA ILE A 210 -5.68 17.44 -11.31
C ILE A 210 -5.92 17.28 -12.81
N ILE A 211 -5.87 16.04 -13.28
CA ILE A 211 -5.99 15.69 -14.70
C ILE A 211 -7.18 14.74 -14.89
N PRO A 212 -8.10 15.01 -15.83
CA PRO A 212 -9.19 14.09 -16.14
C PRO A 212 -8.66 12.68 -16.49
N GLY A 213 -9.30 11.66 -15.93
CA GLY A 213 -8.89 10.25 -16.00
C GLY A 213 -7.90 9.81 -14.92
N PHE A 214 -7.28 10.72 -14.17
CA PHE A 214 -6.21 10.39 -13.23
C PHE A 214 -6.59 10.57 -11.76
N TRP A 215 -5.83 9.87 -10.94
CA TRP A 215 -5.72 10.12 -9.51
C TRP A 215 -4.75 11.27 -9.26
N THR A 216 -5.20 12.26 -8.49
CA THR A 216 -4.30 13.13 -7.72
C THR A 216 -3.86 12.34 -6.49
N VAL A 217 -2.55 12.19 -6.31
CA VAL A 217 -1.92 11.46 -5.20
C VAL A 217 -1.01 12.43 -4.47
N ASP A 218 -1.47 12.89 -3.31
CA ASP A 218 -0.77 13.90 -2.54
C ASP A 218 -1.09 13.84 -1.04
N GLY A 219 -0.68 14.89 -0.34
CA GLY A 219 -0.96 15.15 1.07
C GLY A 219 -1.42 16.58 1.23
N PHE A 220 -2.50 16.76 1.99
CA PHE A 220 -3.17 18.03 2.18
C PHE A 220 -3.57 18.20 3.63
N LYS A 221 -3.49 19.43 4.14
CA LYS A 221 -3.97 19.81 5.47
C LYS A 221 -5.29 20.57 5.37
N PRO A 222 -6.43 19.92 5.69
CA PRO A 222 -7.72 20.59 5.66
C PRO A 222 -7.80 21.76 6.66
N ALA A 223 -8.52 22.81 6.29
CA ALA A 223 -8.60 24.05 7.09
C ALA A 223 -9.20 23.85 8.48
N ASP A 224 -10.13 22.89 8.63
CA ASP A 224 -10.74 22.52 9.90
C ASP A 224 -9.78 21.79 10.87
N THR A 225 -8.56 21.46 10.41
CA THR A 225 -7.49 20.91 11.23
C THR A 225 -6.36 21.92 11.53
N ALA A 226 -6.53 23.19 11.14
CA ALA A 226 -5.48 24.21 11.23
C ALA A 226 -4.94 24.41 12.66
N ALA A 227 -5.80 24.25 13.67
CA ALA A 227 -5.44 24.39 15.08
C ALA A 227 -4.52 23.27 15.61
N PHE A 228 -4.37 22.16 14.89
CA PHE A 228 -3.56 21.01 15.32
C PHE A 228 -2.15 21.07 14.73
N ASP A 229 -1.15 20.76 15.55
CA ASP A 229 0.25 20.78 15.16
C ASP A 229 0.65 19.50 14.39
N TRP A 230 0.60 19.61 13.06
CA TRP A 230 1.11 18.62 12.11
C TRP A 230 1.21 19.25 10.72
N GLN A 231 2.03 18.65 9.86
CA GLN A 231 2.17 19.02 8.46
C GLN A 231 2.00 17.78 7.57
N PRO A 232 1.44 17.92 6.36
CA PRO A 232 1.36 16.82 5.42
C PRO A 232 2.75 16.53 4.84
N ASP A 233 2.96 15.29 4.40
CA ASP A 233 4.06 14.92 3.51
C ASP A 233 3.46 14.56 2.15
N PRO A 234 3.37 15.50 1.19
CA PRO A 234 2.70 15.24 -0.07
C PRO A 234 3.32 14.13 -0.91
N ALA A 235 4.64 13.92 -0.80
CA ALA A 235 5.35 12.95 -1.61
C ALA A 235 5.38 11.55 -0.98
N GLY A 236 5.34 11.47 0.35
CA GLY A 236 5.31 10.23 1.14
C GLY A 236 3.94 9.88 1.73
N SER A 237 2.84 10.37 1.15
CA SER A 237 1.51 10.25 1.75
C SER A 237 0.92 8.83 1.71
N TRP A 238 1.33 7.99 0.76
CA TRP A 238 0.72 6.67 0.55
C TRP A 238 1.78 5.59 0.35
N MET A 239 1.50 4.39 0.87
CA MET A 239 2.31 3.20 0.64
C MET A 239 1.43 1.96 0.45
N TYR A 240 1.85 1.03 -0.40
CA TYR A 240 1.24 -0.29 -0.45
C TYR A 240 1.99 -1.23 0.50
N GLY A 241 1.28 -1.91 1.40
CA GLY A 241 1.92 -2.73 2.41
C GLY A 241 0.97 -3.57 3.25
N SER A 242 1.55 -4.28 4.22
CA SER A 242 0.81 -5.06 5.19
C SER A 242 0.24 -4.18 6.29
N GLY A 243 -1.00 -4.44 6.69
CA GLY A 243 -1.61 -3.84 7.87
C GLY A 243 -0.99 -4.38 9.17
N VAL A 244 -1.27 -3.67 10.26
CA VAL A 244 -0.84 -4.04 11.61
C VAL A 244 -2.05 -4.13 12.53
N ASP A 245 -1.87 -4.77 13.70
CA ASP A 245 -2.90 -4.90 14.73
C ASP A 245 -4.23 -5.42 14.17
N GLY A 246 -5.28 -4.60 14.17
CA GLY A 246 -6.60 -4.95 13.61
C GLY A 246 -6.51 -5.38 12.15
N ALA A 247 -5.65 -4.75 11.36
CA ALA A 247 -5.46 -5.05 9.94
C ALA A 247 -4.35 -6.10 9.70
N SER A 248 -3.87 -6.78 10.75
CA SER A 248 -2.83 -7.81 10.62
C SER A 248 -3.27 -8.94 9.68
N GLY A 249 -2.37 -9.37 8.81
CA GLY A 249 -2.63 -10.37 7.77
C GLY A 249 -3.26 -9.81 6.49
N SER A 250 -3.71 -8.56 6.48
CA SER A 250 -4.21 -7.87 5.29
C SER A 250 -3.12 -7.08 4.56
N TRP A 251 -3.23 -7.03 3.23
CA TRP A 251 -2.44 -6.16 2.35
C TRP A 251 -3.34 -5.18 1.61
N GLY A 252 -2.87 -3.95 1.43
CA GLY A 252 -3.62 -2.88 0.78
C GLY A 252 -2.87 -1.56 0.77
N LEU A 253 -3.57 -0.49 0.41
CA LEU A 253 -3.02 0.87 0.38
C LEU A 253 -3.21 1.53 1.75
N LEU A 254 -2.10 1.99 2.33
CA LEU A 254 -2.04 2.63 3.64
C LEU A 254 -1.65 4.08 3.47
N GLN A 255 -2.19 4.96 4.31
CA GLN A 255 -1.58 6.27 4.46
C GLN A 255 -0.25 6.16 5.21
N ALA A 256 0.81 6.70 4.61
CA ALA A 256 2.16 6.75 5.16
C ALA A 256 2.48 8.10 5.82
N ALA A 257 1.58 9.08 5.72
CA ALA A 257 1.65 10.34 6.44
C ALA A 257 0.26 10.88 6.81
N LYS A 258 0.22 11.83 7.76
CA LYS A 258 -1.01 12.58 8.04
C LYS A 258 -1.36 13.47 6.85
N GLY A 259 -2.64 13.59 6.56
CA GLY A 259 -3.13 14.42 5.46
C GLY A 259 -3.11 13.73 4.10
N ALA A 260 -2.79 12.44 4.04
CA ALA A 260 -2.79 11.68 2.79
C ALA A 260 -4.13 11.80 2.06
N ARG A 261 -4.06 12.12 0.77
CA ARG A 261 -5.23 12.42 -0.05
C ARG A 261 -5.14 11.73 -1.41
N LEU A 262 -6.29 11.24 -1.85
CA LEU A 262 -6.51 10.69 -3.19
C LEU A 262 -7.74 11.38 -3.76
N LEU A 263 -7.61 12.00 -4.94
CA LEU A 263 -8.76 12.58 -5.65
C LEU A 263 -8.82 12.00 -7.05
N TYR A 264 -9.93 11.38 -7.42
CA TYR A 264 -10.15 10.92 -8.79
C TYR A 264 -10.97 11.93 -9.57
N THR A 265 -10.39 12.42 -10.67
CA THR A 265 -11.08 13.30 -11.61
C THR A 265 -11.48 12.49 -12.83
N PRO A 266 -12.73 12.07 -13.01
CA PRO A 266 -13.14 11.28 -14.16
C PRO A 266 -13.10 12.07 -15.48
N VAL A 267 -13.08 11.36 -16.61
CA VAL A 267 -13.13 11.97 -17.96
C VAL A 267 -14.52 12.54 -18.24
N PRO A 268 -15.62 11.78 -18.13
CA PRO A 268 -16.93 12.38 -17.93
C PRO A 268 -16.93 13.07 -16.57
N ASP A 269 -16.97 14.40 -16.57
CA ASP A 269 -16.94 15.22 -15.35
C ASP A 269 -18.31 15.36 -14.69
N LYS A 270 -19.36 14.82 -15.33
CA LYS A 270 -20.73 14.87 -14.85
C LYS A 270 -21.44 13.52 -14.77
N CYS A 271 -22.27 13.36 -13.74
CA CYS A 271 -23.21 12.24 -13.58
C CYS A 271 -24.50 12.68 -12.89
N ALA A 272 -25.58 11.91 -13.06
CA ALA A 272 -26.87 12.19 -12.40
C ALA A 272 -26.96 11.51 -11.03
N GLY A 273 -26.31 10.35 -10.89
CA GLY A 273 -26.16 9.65 -9.62
C GLY A 273 -24.80 9.00 -9.51
N MET A 274 -24.43 8.62 -8.30
CA MET A 274 -23.13 8.04 -8.02
C MET A 274 -23.22 7.09 -6.83
N VAL A 275 -22.46 6.00 -6.88
CA VAL A 275 -22.23 5.12 -5.73
C VAL A 275 -20.74 4.93 -5.57
N VAL A 276 -20.25 5.13 -4.35
CA VAL A 276 -18.88 4.84 -3.95
C VAL A 276 -18.92 3.79 -2.85
N SER A 277 -18.33 2.62 -3.12
CA SER A 277 -18.17 1.53 -2.16
C SER A 277 -16.70 1.40 -1.81
N LEU A 278 -16.38 1.29 -0.53
CA LEU A 278 -15.03 1.16 0.00
C LEU A 278 -14.96 0.00 1.01
N GLN A 279 -14.06 -0.94 0.77
CA GLN A 279 -13.62 -1.92 1.76
C GLN A 279 -12.36 -1.40 2.44
N ILE A 280 -12.39 -1.37 3.77
CA ILE A 280 -11.30 -0.80 4.58
C ILE A 280 -11.04 -1.64 5.84
N ASP A 281 -9.76 -1.76 6.16
CA ASP A 281 -9.26 -2.41 7.37
C ASP A 281 -8.55 -1.39 8.28
N PRO A 282 -9.24 -0.79 9.26
CA PRO A 282 -8.60 0.01 10.29
C PRO A 282 -7.62 -0.82 11.12
N CYS A 283 -6.40 -0.30 11.35
CA CYS A 283 -5.41 -0.95 12.21
C CYS A 283 -5.85 -0.96 13.68
N LYS A 284 -6.73 -0.05 14.11
CA LYS A 284 -7.26 -0.03 15.47
C LYS A 284 -8.29 -1.15 15.67
N THR A 285 -8.12 -1.94 16.74
CA THR A 285 -8.93 -3.13 17.02
C THR A 285 -10.26 -2.86 17.72
N ALA A 286 -10.36 -1.78 18.49
CA ALA A 286 -11.50 -1.53 19.39
C ALA A 286 -12.56 -0.56 18.81
N GLY A 287 -12.48 -0.23 17.51
CA GLY A 287 -13.46 0.64 16.85
C GLY A 287 -13.23 2.14 17.04
N GLN A 288 -12.14 2.53 17.71
CA GLN A 288 -11.77 3.95 17.89
C GLN A 288 -11.22 4.61 16.62
N GLY A 289 -10.82 3.81 15.62
CA GLY A 289 -10.32 4.23 14.31
C GLY A 289 -8.96 4.93 14.30
N PHE A 290 -8.83 6.04 15.02
CA PHE A 290 -7.74 7.00 14.88
C PHE A 290 -6.89 7.13 16.14
N GLY A 291 -5.70 7.72 16.01
CA GLY A 291 -4.73 7.86 17.09
C GLY A 291 -5.13 8.88 18.15
N SER A 292 -5.79 9.96 17.73
CA SER A 292 -6.28 11.02 18.62
C SER A 292 -7.75 11.33 18.36
N ALA A 293 -8.46 11.75 19.42
CA ALA A 293 -9.82 12.31 19.34
C ALA A 293 -9.83 13.79 18.93
N THR A 294 -8.67 14.36 18.58
CA THR A 294 -8.51 15.77 18.20
C THR A 294 -8.17 15.89 16.72
N GLY A 295 -9.20 16.10 15.90
CA GLY A 295 -9.04 16.46 14.48
C GLY A 295 -8.55 15.36 13.55
N GLN A 296 -8.70 14.07 13.93
CA GLN A 296 -8.35 12.93 13.09
C GLN A 296 -9.59 12.25 12.54
N TYR A 297 -9.65 12.14 11.21
CA TYR A 297 -10.76 11.59 10.46
C TYR A 297 -10.32 11.01 9.13
N LEU A 298 -11.25 10.28 8.50
CA LEU A 298 -11.26 9.94 7.09
C LEU A 298 -12.51 10.56 6.45
N ASP A 299 -12.34 11.30 5.36
CA ASP A 299 -13.44 11.69 4.49
C ASP A 299 -13.45 10.81 3.23
N LEU A 300 -14.62 10.30 2.88
CA LEU A 300 -14.91 9.65 1.59
C LEU A 300 -15.79 10.60 0.76
N TYR A 301 -15.26 11.11 -0.35
CA TYR A 301 -15.94 12.09 -1.20
C TYR A 301 -16.79 11.43 -2.28
N ILE A 302 -17.94 12.04 -2.59
CA ILE A 302 -18.86 11.64 -3.65
C ILE A 302 -19.44 12.87 -4.33
N GLN A 303 -19.66 12.78 -5.65
CA GLN A 303 -20.06 13.92 -6.48
C GLN A 303 -19.28 15.18 -6.14
N PHE A 304 -17.97 15.08 -6.33
CA PHE A 304 -17.00 16.04 -5.84
C PHE A 304 -16.24 16.68 -6.99
N ASP A 305 -16.19 18.00 -7.03
CA ASP A 305 -15.28 18.73 -7.90
C ASP A 305 -13.91 18.82 -7.23
N THR A 306 -12.97 18.07 -7.79
CA THR A 306 -11.59 17.96 -7.29
C THR A 306 -10.80 19.27 -7.40
N ARG A 307 -11.22 20.21 -8.27
CA ARG A 307 -10.54 21.49 -8.47
C ARG A 307 -10.91 22.50 -7.41
N THR A 308 -12.20 22.62 -7.11
CA THR A 308 -12.69 23.57 -6.10
C THR A 308 -12.78 22.94 -4.72
N LEU A 309 -12.71 21.62 -4.59
CA LEU A 309 -13.00 20.89 -3.35
C LEU A 309 -14.43 21.13 -2.87
N THR A 310 -15.38 21.10 -3.82
CA THR A 310 -16.82 21.30 -3.58
C THR A 310 -17.58 20.03 -3.89
N GLY A 311 -18.50 19.63 -3.00
CA GLY A 311 -19.28 18.41 -3.20
C GLY A 311 -19.81 17.85 -1.89
N TYR A 312 -19.99 16.54 -1.86
CA TYR A 312 -20.48 15.81 -0.69
C TYR A 312 -19.50 14.75 -0.23
N GLY A 313 -19.71 14.24 0.98
CA GLY A 313 -18.94 13.11 1.48
C GLY A 313 -19.48 12.54 2.78
N LEU A 314 -18.81 11.49 3.23
CA LEU A 314 -18.98 10.89 4.55
C LEU A 314 -17.69 11.09 5.33
N ARG A 315 -17.79 11.73 6.50
CA ARG A 315 -16.70 11.83 7.47
C ARG A 315 -16.83 10.73 8.51
N ILE A 316 -15.73 10.03 8.75
CA ILE A 316 -15.55 9.07 9.84
C ILE A 316 -14.52 9.66 10.78
N VAL A 317 -14.93 10.08 11.97
CA VAL A 317 -14.10 10.88 12.88
C VAL A 317 -14.07 10.29 14.28
N ARG A 318 -12.89 10.28 14.90
CA ARG A 318 -12.79 10.01 16.34
C ARG A 318 -13.07 11.28 17.11
N THR A 319 -13.97 11.21 18.08
CA THR A 319 -14.27 12.32 19.00
C THR A 319 -14.03 11.90 20.46
N THR A 320 -14.10 12.86 21.38
CA THR A 320 -13.90 12.61 22.82
C THR A 320 -15.13 11.98 23.49
N LYS A 321 -16.24 11.79 22.75
CA LYS A 321 -17.51 11.27 23.28
C LYS A 321 -17.45 9.77 23.56
N TYR A 322 -16.68 9.03 22.76
CA TYR A 322 -16.63 7.57 22.80
C TYR A 322 -15.18 7.07 22.69
N ASP A 323 -14.84 6.05 23.47
CA ASP A 323 -13.51 5.45 23.53
C ASP A 323 -13.37 4.21 22.61
N LYS A 324 -14.50 3.61 22.21
CA LYS A 324 -14.61 2.40 21.36
C LYS A 324 -15.48 2.59 20.12
N ALA A 325 -15.62 3.84 19.66
CA ALA A 325 -16.41 4.17 18.49
C ALA A 325 -15.86 5.39 17.76
N VAL A 326 -16.32 5.55 16.53
CA VAL A 326 -16.18 6.77 15.73
C VAL A 326 -17.58 7.31 15.41
N GLU A 327 -17.63 8.58 15.03
CA GLU A 327 -18.84 9.20 14.52
C GLU A 327 -18.80 9.26 13.00
N PHE A 328 -19.92 8.88 12.37
CA PHE A 328 -20.16 8.95 10.94
C PHE A 328 -21.06 10.14 10.65
N ILE A 329 -20.60 11.06 9.78
CA ILE A 329 -21.26 12.34 9.54
C ILE A 329 -21.34 12.58 8.02
N LEU A 330 -22.54 12.83 7.51
CA LEU A 330 -22.69 13.32 6.13
C LEU A 330 -22.22 14.77 6.07
N MET A 331 -21.39 15.10 5.09
CA MET A 331 -20.74 16.41 4.97
C MET A 331 -21.02 17.05 3.62
N LYS A 332 -21.18 18.38 3.63
CA LYS A 332 -21.07 19.25 2.45
C LYS A 332 -19.72 19.95 2.48
N PHE A 333 -19.10 20.06 1.32
CA PHE A 333 -17.86 20.81 1.12
C PHE A 333 -18.12 21.94 0.15
N VAL A 334 -17.67 23.15 0.50
CA VAL A 334 -17.72 24.32 -0.39
C VAL A 334 -16.35 24.98 -0.34
N ASN A 335 -15.64 24.97 -1.47
CA ASN A 335 -14.27 25.51 -1.55
C ASN A 335 -13.33 24.93 -0.46
N GLY A 336 -13.47 23.64 -0.17
CA GLY A 336 -12.69 22.93 0.86
C GLY A 336 -13.17 23.15 2.30
N VAL A 337 -14.20 23.96 2.55
CA VAL A 337 -14.79 24.16 3.87
C VAL A 337 -15.85 23.09 4.12
N ALA A 338 -15.68 22.29 5.17
CA ALA A 338 -16.56 21.19 5.54
C ALA A 338 -17.70 21.64 6.47
N THR A 339 -18.93 21.19 6.23
CA THR A 339 -20.10 21.45 7.09
C THR A 339 -20.94 20.19 7.24
N PRO A 340 -21.33 19.77 8.45
CA PRO A 340 -22.24 18.65 8.67
C PRO A 340 -23.62 18.87 8.03
N LEU A 341 -24.22 17.80 7.51
CA LEU A 341 -25.55 17.79 6.89
C LEU A 341 -26.62 17.08 7.73
N ALA A 342 -26.20 16.24 8.67
CA ALA A 342 -27.08 15.44 9.52
C ALA A 342 -26.42 15.23 10.88
N GLU A 343 -27.23 14.80 11.86
CA GLU A 343 -26.71 14.38 13.17
C GLU A 343 -25.73 13.20 13.01
N PRO A 344 -24.61 13.20 13.74
CA PRO A 344 -23.65 12.11 13.71
C PRO A 344 -24.25 10.78 14.18
N VAL A 345 -23.85 9.69 13.52
CA VAL A 345 -24.13 8.32 14.00
C VAL A 345 -22.87 7.76 14.65
N ALA A 346 -22.93 7.48 15.95
CA ALA A 346 -21.84 6.81 16.66
C ALA A 346 -21.88 5.31 16.39
N SER A 347 -20.75 4.73 15.97
CA SER A 347 -20.69 3.30 15.67
C SER A 347 -19.33 2.69 15.96
N SER A 348 -19.36 1.42 16.38
CA SER A 348 -18.17 0.58 16.58
C SER A 348 -17.76 -0.20 15.33
N CYS A 349 -18.47 -0.03 14.20
CA CYS A 349 -18.25 -0.80 12.99
C CYS A 349 -16.96 -0.47 12.24
N TYR A 350 -16.28 0.64 12.55
CA TYR A 350 -15.02 1.02 11.90
C TYR A 350 -13.85 0.17 12.42
N ARG A 351 -13.86 -1.10 12.02
CA ARG A 351 -12.94 -2.18 12.39
C ARG A 351 -12.71 -3.06 11.16
N SER A 352 -11.66 -3.86 11.16
CA SER A 352 -11.26 -4.67 10.01
C SER A 352 -12.42 -5.42 9.35
N THR A 353 -12.38 -5.54 8.04
CA THR A 353 -13.49 -5.95 7.17
C THR A 353 -14.68 -4.99 7.23
N CYS A 354 -14.41 -3.68 7.33
CA CYS A 354 -15.45 -2.66 7.27
C CYS A 354 -15.81 -2.36 5.82
N SER A 355 -17.11 -2.46 5.53
CA SER A 355 -17.73 -2.08 4.28
C SER A 355 -18.41 -0.74 4.45
N ILE A 356 -18.07 0.22 3.60
CA ILE A 356 -18.69 1.55 3.57
C ILE A 356 -19.29 1.77 2.18
N ARG A 357 -20.54 2.20 2.14
CA ARG A 357 -21.25 2.50 0.90
C ARG A 357 -21.87 3.89 0.98
N LEU A 358 -21.49 4.78 0.06
CA LEU A 358 -21.99 6.14 -0.05
C LEU A 358 -22.71 6.32 -1.40
N ALA A 359 -23.94 6.82 -1.39
CA ALA A 359 -24.78 6.97 -2.57
C ALA A 359 -25.36 8.37 -2.71
N MET A 360 -25.40 8.86 -3.95
CA MET A 360 -26.27 9.95 -4.37
C MET A 360 -27.30 9.44 -5.36
N GLU A 361 -28.57 9.59 -5.00
CA GLU A 361 -29.72 9.26 -5.86
C GLU A 361 -30.70 10.43 -5.87
N GLY A 362 -30.72 11.19 -6.98
CA GLY A 362 -31.50 12.41 -7.08
C GLY A 362 -31.00 13.46 -6.09
N ASN A 363 -31.83 13.78 -5.09
CA ASN A 363 -31.51 14.73 -4.02
C ASN A 363 -31.22 14.04 -2.67
N LYS A 364 -31.03 12.72 -2.66
CA LYS A 364 -30.82 11.95 -1.43
C LYS A 364 -29.39 11.43 -1.36
N LEU A 365 -28.64 11.91 -0.35
CA LEU A 365 -27.34 11.38 0.03
C LEU A 365 -27.55 10.31 1.11
N THR A 366 -27.03 9.11 0.91
CA THR A 366 -27.12 8.01 1.89
C THR A 366 -25.76 7.39 2.16
N ALA A 367 -25.50 7.05 3.41
CA ALA A 367 -24.34 6.25 3.81
C ALA A 367 -24.79 5.03 4.61
N HIS A 368 -24.20 3.89 4.26
CA HIS A 368 -24.30 2.64 5.00
C HIS A 368 -22.89 2.19 5.39
N ALA A 369 -22.69 1.74 6.62
CA ALA A 369 -21.44 1.11 7.03
C ALA A 369 -21.64 -0.02 8.05
N GLU A 370 -20.90 -1.11 7.86
CA GLU A 370 -20.92 -2.27 8.75
C GLU A 370 -19.54 -2.97 8.73
N SER A 371 -19.32 -3.90 9.67
CA SER A 371 -18.11 -4.74 9.71
C SER A 371 -18.46 -6.14 10.18
N ASN A 372 -17.76 -7.13 9.63
CA ASN A 372 -17.87 -8.53 10.03
C ASN A 372 -17.00 -8.88 11.26
N ALA A 373 -16.29 -7.90 11.83
CA ALA A 373 -15.53 -8.11 13.05
C ALA A 373 -16.45 -8.52 14.20
N ARG A 374 -16.03 -9.50 15.02
CA ARG A 374 -16.81 -9.93 16.20
C ARG A 374 -17.20 -8.72 17.03
N THR A 375 -18.49 -8.57 17.28
CA THR A 375 -19.07 -7.48 18.08
C THR A 375 -18.32 -7.39 19.41
N THR A 376 -17.77 -6.24 19.73
CA THR A 376 -17.26 -5.96 21.07
C THR A 376 -18.42 -5.79 22.02
N ASP A 377 -18.24 -6.14 23.31
CA ASP A 377 -19.19 -5.80 24.36
C ASP A 377 -19.26 -4.27 24.52
N VAL A 378 -20.11 -3.65 23.71
CA VAL A 378 -20.43 -2.24 23.76
C VAL A 378 -21.69 -2.10 24.60
N THR A 379 -21.53 -1.56 25.79
CA THR A 379 -22.62 -1.39 26.76
C THR A 379 -23.42 -0.10 26.54
N ASP A 380 -22.88 0.86 25.79
CA ASP A 380 -23.55 2.10 25.45
C ASP A 380 -24.48 1.91 24.25
N HIS A 381 -25.79 1.90 24.50
CA HIS A 381 -26.83 1.73 23.48
C HIS A 381 -26.84 2.81 22.38
N ARG A 382 -26.12 3.93 22.57
CA ARG A 382 -25.98 4.99 21.55
C ARG A 382 -24.95 4.63 20.48
N ILE A 383 -24.09 3.65 20.72
CA ILE A 383 -23.11 3.16 19.77
C ILE A 383 -23.73 2.01 18.98
N LEU A 384 -24.00 2.26 17.70
CA LEU A 384 -24.67 1.28 16.84
C LEU A 384 -23.67 0.30 16.20
N PRO A 385 -24.06 -0.96 15.94
CA PRO A 385 -23.22 -1.92 15.22
C PRO A 385 -23.19 -1.68 13.70
N ILE A 386 -24.19 -0.96 13.18
CA ILE A 386 -24.38 -0.61 11.77
C ILE A 386 -24.69 0.88 11.70
N VAL A 387 -24.25 1.53 10.63
CA VAL A 387 -24.55 2.93 10.33
C VAL A 387 -25.51 2.96 9.16
N ASP A 388 -26.65 3.63 9.34
CA ASP A 388 -27.53 4.05 8.27
C ASP A 388 -27.88 5.53 8.49
N VAL A 389 -27.41 6.39 7.60
CA VAL A 389 -27.66 7.84 7.68
C VAL A 389 -28.02 8.39 6.32
N SER A 390 -28.93 9.36 6.29
CA SER A 390 -29.34 10.02 5.05
C SER A 390 -29.63 11.50 5.25
N ALA A 391 -29.44 12.28 4.20
CA ALA A 391 -29.79 13.69 4.14
C ALA A 391 -30.40 14.03 2.79
N VAL A 392 -31.33 14.99 2.79
CA VAL A 392 -31.80 15.64 1.56
C VAL A 392 -30.85 16.79 1.26
N VAL A 393 -30.30 16.81 0.05
CA VAL A 393 -29.30 17.77 -0.38
C VAL A 393 -29.65 18.37 -1.74
N GLU A 394 -28.98 19.46 -2.09
CA GLU A 394 -29.04 20.00 -3.44
C GLU A 394 -28.39 19.03 -4.43
N PRO A 395 -29.06 18.65 -5.53
CA PRO A 395 -28.45 17.79 -6.53
C PRO A 395 -27.23 18.47 -7.15
N LEU A 396 -26.08 17.81 -7.07
CA LEU A 396 -24.89 18.19 -7.83
C LEU A 396 -24.72 17.24 -8.99
N SER A 397 -24.04 17.70 -10.03
CA SER A 397 -23.76 16.88 -11.20
C SER A 397 -22.30 16.43 -11.26
N PHE A 398 -21.45 16.72 -10.26
CA PHE A 398 -20.04 16.37 -10.33
C PHE A 398 -19.85 14.85 -10.33
N ALA A 399 -18.87 14.35 -11.07
CA ALA A 399 -18.57 12.92 -11.14
C ALA A 399 -17.33 12.51 -10.32
N GLY A 400 -16.58 13.45 -9.76
CA GLY A 400 -15.35 13.15 -9.02
C GLY A 400 -15.60 12.55 -7.63
N MET A 401 -14.55 11.96 -7.07
CA MET A 401 -14.55 11.32 -5.76
C MET A 401 -13.14 11.32 -5.17
N GLY A 402 -13.00 10.83 -3.95
CA GLY A 402 -11.70 10.74 -3.31
C GLY A 402 -11.74 10.34 -1.86
N ILE A 403 -10.56 10.30 -1.25
CA ILE A 403 -10.33 9.98 0.15
C ILE A 403 -9.37 11.02 0.73
N GLN A 404 -9.66 11.52 1.92
CA GLN A 404 -8.76 12.35 2.72
C GLN A 404 -8.59 11.73 4.10
N HIS A 405 -7.35 11.42 4.49
CA HIS A 405 -7.05 10.83 5.79
C HIS A 405 -6.17 11.76 6.62
N THR A 406 -6.64 12.22 7.78
CA THR A 406 -5.88 13.14 8.67
C THR A 406 -5.28 12.43 9.89
N GLY A 407 -5.61 11.15 10.10
CA GLY A 407 -5.10 10.35 11.20
C GLY A 407 -3.60 10.01 11.11
N SER A 408 -3.03 9.69 12.28
CA SER A 408 -1.65 9.19 12.42
C SER A 408 -1.43 7.85 11.71
N VAL A 409 -0.16 7.46 11.53
CA VAL A 409 0.24 6.22 10.84
C VAL A 409 0.36 5.01 11.78
N GLY A 410 0.79 3.86 11.25
CA GLY A 410 1.05 2.64 12.03
C GLY A 410 -0.23 2.03 12.61
N ALA A 411 -0.26 1.82 13.93
CA ALA A 411 -1.43 1.30 14.65
C ALA A 411 -2.69 2.18 14.56
N SER A 412 -2.58 3.40 14.03
CA SER A 412 -3.70 4.32 13.80
C SER A 412 -4.07 4.44 12.32
N ALA A 413 -3.49 3.58 11.47
CA ALA A 413 -3.70 3.63 10.05
C ALA A 413 -4.99 2.96 9.60
N SER A 414 -5.41 3.26 8.37
CA SER A 414 -6.54 2.58 7.73
C SER A 414 -6.10 2.03 6.39
N LEU A 415 -6.20 0.71 6.23
CA LEU A 415 -5.75 0.00 5.04
C LEU A 415 -6.91 -0.11 4.04
N LEU A 416 -6.80 0.58 2.90
CA LEU A 416 -7.77 0.52 1.82
C LEU A 416 -7.59 -0.80 1.05
N LYS A 417 -8.66 -1.58 0.93
CA LYS A 417 -8.65 -2.92 0.33
C LYS A 417 -9.20 -2.93 -1.07
N GLU A 418 -10.34 -2.30 -1.25
CA GLU A 418 -11.04 -2.28 -2.52
C GLU A 418 -11.92 -1.05 -2.57
N MET A 419 -12.06 -0.48 -3.75
CA MET A 419 -12.97 0.62 -4.00
C MET A 419 -13.66 0.41 -5.35
N LYS A 420 -14.97 0.60 -5.36
CA LYS A 420 -15.81 0.55 -6.56
C LYS A 420 -16.60 1.85 -6.69
N VAL A 421 -16.64 2.38 -7.90
CA VAL A 421 -17.40 3.58 -8.24
C VAL A 421 -18.32 3.27 -9.42
N GLU A 422 -19.59 3.58 -9.23
CA GLU A 422 -20.64 3.37 -10.24
C GLU A 422 -21.30 4.72 -10.53
N TRP A 423 -21.24 5.16 -11.78
CA TRP A 423 -21.88 6.39 -12.24
C TRP A 423 -23.22 6.04 -12.90
N LYS A 424 -24.29 6.74 -12.49
CA LYS A 424 -25.65 6.55 -13.01
C LYS A 424 -26.01 7.61 -14.05
#